data_AF-A0A5R2MXE8-F1
#
_entry.id   AF-A0A5R2MXE8-F1
#
_cell.length_a   1.000
_cell.length_b   1.000
_cell.length_c   1.000
_cell.angle_alpha   90.00
_cell.angle_beta   90.00
_cell.angle_gamma   90.00
#
_symmetry.space_group_name_H-M   'P 1'
#
loop_
_entity.id
_entity.type
_entity.pdbx_description
1 polymer ?
#
loop_
_entity_poly.entity_id
_entity_poly.type
_entity_poly.pdbx_seq_one_letter_code
_entity_poly.pdbx_strand_id
1 'polypeptide(L)'
;YNHGEMRTHLDRDFGAHAWRGHSDTETFLAAIEELGTNKALGLAVGMFAFGLWDRKERTLVLGRDRLGEKPLYYGRIGKAFAFASELKAFQPLPDWRPDIDRNALALLMRHNYIPAP
;
A
#
# COMPACT_ATOMS: atom_id res chain seq x y z
N TYR A 1 -5.52 14.06 7.06
CA TYR A 1 -6.20 12.96 6.35
C TYR A 1 -7.46 12.55 7.11
N ASN A 2 -8.41 11.87 6.48
CA ASN A 2 -9.76 11.66 7.00
C ASN A 2 -9.91 10.53 8.05
N HIS A 3 -8.81 10.06 8.66
CA HIS A 3 -8.88 8.94 9.61
C HIS A 3 -9.76 9.24 10.85
N GLY A 4 -9.76 10.47 11.35
CA GLY A 4 -10.63 10.86 12.47
C GLY A 4 -12.11 10.69 12.12
N GLU A 5 -12.51 11.13 10.92
CA GLU A 5 -13.89 10.96 10.42
C GLU A 5 -14.21 9.48 10.22
N MET A 6 -13.30 8.70 9.62
CA MET A 6 -13.48 7.25 9.45
C MET A 6 -13.70 6.55 10.78
N ARG A 7 -12.93 6.92 11.81
CA ARG A 7 -13.07 6.34 13.16
C ARG A 7 -14.47 6.58 13.73
N THR A 8 -14.98 7.81 13.61
CA THR A 8 -16.36 8.14 14.02
C THR A 8 -17.40 7.35 13.24
N HIS A 9 -17.20 7.15 11.94
CA HIS A 9 -18.11 6.35 11.12
C HIS A 9 -18.10 4.88 11.54
N LEU A 10 -16.90 4.31 11.78
CA LEU A 10 -16.75 2.93 12.22
C LEU A 10 -17.42 2.70 13.57
N ASP A 11 -17.17 3.58 14.56
CA ASP A 11 -17.79 3.47 15.88
C ASP A 11 -19.33 3.58 15.83
N ARG A 12 -19.85 4.40 14.92
CA ARG A 12 -21.29 4.58 14.74
C ARG A 12 -21.94 3.39 14.04
N ASP A 13 -21.31 2.87 12.98
CA ASP A 13 -21.94 1.89 12.07
C ASP A 13 -21.70 0.44 12.51
N PHE A 14 -20.60 0.16 13.23
CA PHE A 14 -20.18 -1.19 13.67
C PHE A 14 -20.04 -1.33 15.19
N GLY A 15 -20.27 -0.25 15.93
CA GLY A 15 -20.13 -0.20 17.39
C GLY A 15 -18.76 0.29 17.85
N ALA A 16 -18.66 0.64 19.14
CA ALA A 16 -17.46 1.26 19.68
C ALA A 16 -16.27 0.29 19.66
N HIS A 17 -15.22 0.62 18.90
CA HIS A 17 -14.00 -0.18 18.85
C HIS A 17 -13.12 0.11 20.07
N ALA A 18 -12.46 -0.92 20.58
CA ALA A 18 -11.47 -0.81 21.65
C ALA A 18 -10.12 -0.31 21.12
N TRP A 19 -10.11 0.93 20.63
CA TRP A 19 -8.93 1.53 20.03
C TRP A 19 -7.75 1.58 21.00
N ARG A 20 -6.57 1.17 20.53
CA ARG A 20 -5.34 1.15 21.32
C ARG A 20 -4.53 2.44 21.18
N GLY A 21 -4.70 3.16 20.07
CA GLY A 21 -4.02 4.41 19.83
C GLY A 21 -4.79 5.36 18.92
N HIS A 22 -4.03 6.27 18.33
CA HIS A 22 -4.53 7.34 17.45
C HIS A 22 -3.93 7.26 16.04
N SER A 23 -3.24 6.16 15.72
CA SER A 23 -2.63 5.97 14.41
C SER A 23 -3.72 5.77 13.35
N ASP A 24 -3.50 6.43 12.21
CA ASP A 24 -4.22 6.21 10.97
C ASP A 24 -4.22 4.73 10.53
N THR A 25 -3.11 4.02 10.76
CA THR A 25 -2.93 2.61 10.42
C THR A 25 -3.91 1.71 11.17
N GLU A 26 -4.13 1.96 12.46
CA GLU A 26 -5.11 1.21 13.26
C GLU A 26 -6.54 1.45 12.74
N THR A 27 -6.84 2.71 12.43
CA THR A 27 -8.15 3.10 11.89
C THR A 27 -8.41 2.44 10.54
N PHE A 28 -7.39 2.42 9.67
CA PHE A 28 -7.50 1.84 8.34
C PHE A 28 -7.59 0.30 8.39
N LEU A 29 -6.88 -0.35 9.31
CA LEU A 29 -7.01 -1.79 9.53
C LEU A 29 -8.43 -2.15 10.00
N ALA A 30 -8.99 -1.42 10.97
CA ALA A 30 -10.36 -1.64 11.42
C ALA A 30 -11.36 -1.46 10.27
N ALA A 31 -11.18 -0.44 9.42
CA ALA A 31 -12.00 -0.25 8.23
C ALA A 31 -11.91 -1.45 7.26
N ILE A 32 -10.72 -2.02 7.07
CA ILE A 32 -10.53 -3.22 6.24
C ILE A 32 -11.26 -4.43 6.85
N GLU A 33 -11.18 -4.61 8.16
CA GLU A 33 -11.84 -5.74 8.85
C GLU A 33 -13.37 -5.67 8.75
N GLU A 34 -13.96 -4.48 8.91
CA GLU A 34 -15.42 -4.30 8.87
C GLU A 34 -16.01 -4.22 7.45
N LEU A 35 -15.31 -3.55 6.53
CA LEU A 35 -15.84 -3.20 5.21
C LEU A 35 -15.23 -4.02 4.07
N GLY A 36 -14.12 -4.71 4.32
CA GLY A 36 -13.26 -5.28 3.30
C GLY A 36 -12.35 -4.24 2.62
N THR A 37 -11.24 -4.72 2.07
CA THR A 37 -10.16 -3.91 1.50
C THR A 37 -10.62 -2.89 0.45
N ASN A 38 -11.43 -3.31 -0.53
CA ASN A 38 -11.82 -2.44 -1.65
C ASN A 38 -12.68 -1.25 -1.18
N LYS A 39 -13.61 -1.51 -0.27
CA LYS A 39 -14.50 -0.46 0.27
C LYS A 39 -13.73 0.48 1.20
N ALA A 40 -12.84 -0.06 2.04
CA ALA A 40 -11.95 0.75 2.88
C ALA A 40 -11.06 1.68 2.03
N LEU A 41 -10.47 1.17 0.95
CA LEU A 41 -9.67 1.96 0.01
C LEU A 41 -10.48 3.09 -0.65
N GLY A 42 -11.74 2.84 -1.00
CA GLY A 42 -12.62 3.85 -1.59
C GLY A 42 -12.95 5.01 -0.64
N LEU A 43 -12.87 4.78 0.66
CA LEU A 43 -13.14 5.80 1.69
C LEU A 43 -11.87 6.53 2.15
N ALA A 44 -10.69 5.94 1.98
CA ALA A 44 -9.44 6.52 2.49
C ALA A 44 -9.02 7.76 1.71
N VAL A 45 -8.89 8.88 2.41
CA VAL A 45 -8.39 10.15 1.86
C VAL A 45 -7.08 10.49 2.53
N GLY A 46 -5.98 10.16 1.85
CA GLY A 46 -4.66 10.62 2.22
C GLY A 46 -3.51 9.96 1.49
N MET A 47 -2.29 10.23 1.97
CA MET A 47 -1.08 9.57 1.49
C MET A 47 -0.86 8.28 2.26
N PHE A 48 -0.71 7.17 1.56
CA PHE A 48 -0.46 5.88 2.20
C PHE A 48 0.19 4.91 1.22
N ALA A 49 0.97 4.00 1.78
CA ALA A 49 1.37 2.76 1.13
C ALA A 49 1.36 1.68 2.21
N PHE A 50 0.76 0.52 1.94
CA PHE A 50 0.65 -0.57 2.90
C PHE A 50 0.82 -1.94 2.24
N GLY A 51 1.20 -2.91 3.08
CA GLY A 51 1.08 -4.32 2.79
C GLY A 51 0.22 -4.98 3.85
N LEU A 52 -0.87 -5.62 3.44
CA LEU A 52 -1.78 -6.38 4.29
C LEU A 52 -1.61 -7.87 3.99
N TRP A 53 -1.28 -8.65 5.02
CA TRP A 53 -1.19 -10.10 4.91
C TRP A 53 -2.37 -10.77 5.59
N ASP A 54 -3.26 -11.36 4.80
CA ASP A 54 -4.29 -12.24 5.32
C ASP A 54 -3.69 -13.63 5.60
N ARG A 55 -3.63 -14.01 6.87
CA ARG A 55 -3.09 -15.31 7.30
C ARG A 55 -4.01 -16.48 6.99
N LYS A 56 -5.33 -16.27 6.92
CA LYS A 56 -6.31 -17.32 6.62
C LYS A 56 -6.27 -17.64 5.13
N GLU A 57 -6.37 -16.60 4.31
CA GLU A 57 -6.39 -16.72 2.85
C GLU A 57 -4.98 -16.77 2.23
N ARG A 58 -3.93 -16.62 3.04
CA ARG A 58 -2.52 -16.58 2.61
C ARG A 58 -2.29 -15.61 1.44
N THR A 59 -2.91 -14.44 1.53
CA THR A 59 -2.96 -13.45 0.47
C THR A 59 -2.28 -12.16 0.91
N LEU A 60 -1.38 -11.65 0.06
CA LEU A 60 -0.74 -10.35 0.24
C LEU A 60 -1.47 -9.32 -0.62
N VAL A 61 -2.01 -8.30 0.02
CA VAL A 61 -2.54 -7.11 -0.64
C VAL A 61 -1.53 -5.98 -0.48
N LEU A 62 -1.11 -5.41 -1.59
CA LEU A 62 -0.33 -4.17 -1.62
C LEU A 62 -1.23 -3.04 -2.10
N GLY A 63 -1.23 -1.92 -1.39
CA GLY A 63 -2.03 -0.75 -1.73
C GLY A 63 -1.26 0.55 -1.55
N ARG A 64 -1.55 1.54 -2.39
CA ARG A 64 -0.98 2.88 -2.36
C ARG A 64 -2.07 3.92 -2.62
N ASP A 65 -1.85 5.14 -2.16
CA ASP A 65 -2.73 6.26 -2.45
C ASP A 65 -2.82 6.57 -3.95
N ARG A 66 -3.91 7.26 -4.33
CA ARG A 66 -4.29 7.50 -5.73
C ARG A 66 -3.28 8.31 -6.54
N LEU A 67 -2.61 9.26 -5.88
CA LEU A 67 -1.61 10.10 -6.53
C LEU A 67 -0.22 9.45 -6.52
N GLY A 68 -0.08 8.39 -5.74
CA GLY A 68 1.19 7.77 -5.48
C GLY A 68 2.13 8.72 -4.76
N GLU A 69 1.73 9.29 -3.64
CA GLU A 69 2.63 10.11 -2.83
C GLU A 69 3.62 9.23 -2.04
N LYS A 70 3.15 8.12 -1.43
CA LYS A 70 4.05 7.22 -0.69
C LYS A 70 4.66 6.13 -1.58
N PRO A 71 5.99 6.05 -1.74
CA PRO A 71 6.60 5.08 -2.63
C PRO A 71 6.31 3.63 -2.20
N LEU A 72 6.04 2.79 -3.19
CA LEU A 72 5.85 1.36 -3.03
C LEU A 72 6.42 0.66 -4.26
N TYR A 73 7.59 0.05 -4.09
CA TYR A 73 8.24 -0.78 -5.09
C TYR A 73 7.88 -2.23 -4.82
N TYR A 74 7.60 -3.00 -5.86
CA TYR A 74 7.38 -4.43 -5.76
C TYR A 74 7.87 -5.14 -7.02
N GLY A 75 8.17 -6.42 -6.89
CA GLY A 75 8.62 -7.22 -8.02
C GLY A 75 9.03 -8.63 -7.61
N ARG A 76 9.36 -9.44 -8.60
CA ARG A 76 9.89 -10.79 -8.38
C ARG A 76 11.41 -10.75 -8.45
N ILE A 77 12.07 -11.20 -7.39
CA ILE A 77 13.52 -11.26 -7.25
C ILE A 77 13.87 -12.73 -7.05
N GLY A 78 14.37 -13.36 -8.12
CA GLY A 78 14.55 -14.81 -8.17
C GLY A 78 13.22 -15.55 -7.93
N LYS A 79 13.16 -16.33 -6.84
CA LYS A 79 11.95 -17.07 -6.43
C LYS A 79 11.05 -16.29 -5.45
N ALA A 80 11.52 -15.17 -4.91
CA ALA A 80 10.80 -14.39 -3.93
C ALA A 80 9.99 -13.26 -4.58
N PHE A 81 8.82 -12.97 -4.01
CA PHE A 81 8.13 -11.71 -4.23
C PHE A 81 8.59 -10.72 -3.15
N ALA A 82 9.09 -9.56 -3.56
CA ALA A 82 9.61 -8.54 -2.66
C ALA A 82 8.86 -7.23 -2.87
N PHE A 83 8.69 -6.47 -1.78
CA PHE A 83 8.15 -5.12 -1.82
C PHE A 83 8.82 -4.26 -0.74
N ALA A 84 8.94 -2.96 -1.00
CA ALA A 84 9.57 -2.01 -0.08
C ALA A 84 9.18 -0.58 -0.44
N SER A 85 9.37 0.35 0.50
CA SER A 85 9.20 1.78 0.25
C SER A 85 10.35 2.41 -0.52
N GLU A 86 11.49 1.70 -0.64
CA GLU A 86 12.68 2.20 -1.34
C GLU A 86 13.36 1.08 -2.13
N LEU A 87 13.83 1.39 -3.34
CA LEU A 87 14.50 0.42 -4.21
C LEU A 87 15.78 -0.16 -3.59
N LYS A 88 16.50 0.64 -2.79
CA LYS A 88 17.75 0.22 -2.13
C LYS A 88 17.55 -0.96 -1.16
N ALA A 89 16.33 -1.14 -0.65
CA ALA A 89 15.99 -2.25 0.23
C ALA A 89 16.14 -3.62 -0.47
N PHE A 90 16.14 -3.67 -1.80
CA PHE A 90 16.32 -4.89 -2.56
C PHE A 90 17.79 -5.26 -2.80
N GLN A 91 18.73 -4.32 -2.64
CA GLN A 91 20.16 -4.55 -2.89
C GLN A 91 20.75 -5.74 -2.13
N PRO A 92 20.38 -6.02 -0.86
CA PRO A 92 20.90 -7.17 -0.13
C PRO A 92 20.34 -8.53 -0.58
N LEU A 93 19.35 -8.57 -1.48
CA LEU A 93 18.72 -9.80 -1.89
C LEU A 93 19.60 -10.56 -2.91
N PRO A 94 19.81 -11.89 -2.76
CA PRO A 94 20.77 -12.65 -3.56
C PRO A 94 20.59 -12.58 -5.09
N ASP A 95 19.35 -12.43 -5.56
CA ASP A 95 19.00 -12.41 -6.99
C ASP A 95 18.69 -10.99 -7.51
N TRP A 96 19.06 -9.95 -6.77
CA TRP A 96 18.82 -8.57 -7.18
C TRP A 96 19.69 -8.19 -8.38
N ARG A 97 19.03 -7.81 -9.48
CA ARG A 97 19.66 -7.32 -10.72
C ARG A 97 19.08 -5.96 -11.06
N PRO A 98 19.78 -4.84 -10.77
CA PRO A 98 19.30 -3.49 -11.03
C PRO A 98 19.48 -3.10 -12.51
N ASP A 99 19.04 -3.96 -13.44
CA ASP A 99 19.14 -3.67 -14.87
C ASP A 99 18.16 -2.55 -15.25
N ILE A 100 18.64 -1.59 -16.04
CA ILE A 100 17.83 -0.44 -16.46
C ILE A 100 16.97 -0.85 -17.66
N ASP A 101 15.65 -0.79 -17.48
CA ASP A 101 14.70 -0.92 -18.59
C ASP A 101 14.73 0.37 -19.44
N ARG A 102 15.27 0.25 -20.65
CA ARG A 102 15.36 1.37 -21.61
C ARG A 102 14.00 1.88 -22.08
N ASN A 103 12.97 1.02 -22.10
CA ASN A 103 11.61 1.44 -22.45
C ASN A 103 11.02 2.29 -21.33
N ALA A 104 11.19 1.87 -20.07
CA ALA A 104 10.78 2.67 -18.91
C ALA A 104 11.52 4.02 -18.85
N LEU A 105 12.82 4.03 -19.18
CA LEU A 105 13.60 5.26 -19.31
C LEU A 105 13.03 6.19 -20.40
N ALA A 106 12.67 5.64 -21.57
CA ALA A 106 12.06 6.42 -22.65
C ALA A 106 10.70 7.02 -22.23
N LEU A 107 9.87 6.25 -21.50
CA LEU A 107 8.59 6.74 -20.95
C LEU A 107 8.82 7.87 -19.95
N LEU A 108 9.77 7.71 -19.03
CA LEU A 108 10.12 8.75 -18.07
C LEU A 108 10.56 10.03 -18.77
N MET A 109 11.45 9.95 -19.77
CA MET A 109 11.92 11.11 -20.53
C MET A 109 10.81 11.79 -21.31
N ARG A 110 9.83 11.02 -21.80
CA ARG A 110 8.71 11.54 -22.60
C ARG A 110 7.59 12.15 -21.75
N HIS A 111 7.28 11.55 -20.60
CA HIS A 111 6.09 11.86 -19.81
C HIS A 111 6.40 12.47 -18.45
N ASN A 112 7.67 12.48 -18.03
CA ASN A 112 8.13 12.85 -16.69
C ASN A 112 7.61 11.93 -15.56
N TYR A 113 7.04 10.77 -15.92
CA TYR A 113 6.69 9.66 -15.03
C TYR A 113 6.58 8.36 -15.85
N ILE A 114 6.52 7.21 -15.18
CA ILE A 114 6.24 5.92 -15.81
C ILE A 114 4.75 5.62 -15.61
N PRO A 115 3.92 5.57 -16.67
CA PRO A 115 2.51 5.24 -16.56
C PRO A 115 2.30 3.85 -15.94
N ALA A 116 1.25 3.72 -15.13
CA ALA A 116 0.83 2.41 -14.65
C ALA A 116 0.38 1.55 -15.85
N PRO A 117 0.66 0.22 -15.84
CA PRO A 117 0.19 -0.70 -16.86
C PRO A 117 -1.35 -0.81 -16.90
#